data_AF-A0A1I7U823-F1
#
_entry.id   AF-A0A1I7U823-F1
#
_cell.length_a   1.000
_cell.length_b   1.000
_cell.length_c   1.000
_cell.angle_alpha   90.00
_cell.angle_beta   90.00
_cell.angle_gamma   90.00
#
_symmetry.space_group_name_H-M   'P 1'
#
loop_
_entity.id
_entity.type
_entity.pdbx_description
1 polymer ?
#
loop_
_entity_poly.entity_id
_entity_poly.type
_entity_poly.pdbx_seq_one_letter_code
_entity_poly.pdbx_strand_id
1 'polypeptide(L)'
;MKESDQSGILNPSSGTTVDKGIVSKYKFDFFLASHHGDLGTTRPGHYTVMYDSMNMTKDQIYKMTYELSFLSARCRKPVSLPVPVYYAHLSCEKAKELYKCFKQNTLGEYGSRPSREEIEKHLQTNMRYPGMSFA
;
A
#
# COMPACT_ATOMS: atom_id res chain seq x y z
N MET A 1 27.99 -9.48 -2.10
CA MET A 1 27.87 -8.12 -1.53
C MET A 1 27.86 -7.17 -2.71
N LYS A 2 26.70 -6.58 -3.05
CA LYS A 2 26.62 -5.61 -4.16
C LYS A 2 26.99 -4.23 -3.62
N GLU A 3 27.71 -3.51 -4.47
CA GLU A 3 28.44 -2.27 -4.22
C GLU A 3 27.59 -1.19 -3.55
N SER A 4 28.22 -0.51 -2.61
CA SER A 4 27.77 0.75 -2.04
C SER A 4 27.67 1.79 -3.16
N ASP A 5 26.44 2.15 -3.53
CA ASP A 5 26.22 3.44 -4.19
C ASP A 5 26.84 4.53 -3.32
N GLN A 6 27.48 5.52 -3.94
CA GLN A 6 28.36 6.55 -3.37
C GLN A 6 27.75 7.43 -2.24
N SER A 7 26.54 7.11 -1.75
CA SER A 7 25.78 7.84 -0.73
C SER A 7 26.09 7.42 0.71
N GLY A 8 26.86 6.35 0.95
CA GLY A 8 27.21 5.87 2.30
C GLY A 8 26.03 5.28 3.09
N ILE A 9 24.86 5.12 2.47
CA ILE A 9 23.65 4.57 3.09
C ILE A 9 23.62 3.05 2.85
N LEU A 10 23.75 2.28 3.92
CA LEU A 10 23.68 0.82 3.86
C LEU A 10 22.26 0.34 4.15
N ASN A 11 21.50 0.05 3.08
CA ASN A 11 20.18 -0.57 3.16
C ASN A 11 20.21 -2.01 2.61
N PRO A 12 19.30 -2.90 3.07
CA PRO A 12 19.15 -4.21 2.46
C PRO A 12 18.79 -4.08 0.98
N SER A 13 19.29 -5.00 0.16
CA SER A 13 18.95 -5.02 -1.27
C SER A 13 17.46 -5.28 -1.48
N SER A 14 16.90 -4.72 -2.55
CA SER A 14 15.53 -5.03 -2.97
C SER A 14 15.34 -6.54 -3.15
N GLY A 15 14.26 -7.08 -2.60
CA GLY A 15 13.95 -8.51 -2.60
C GLY A 15 14.51 -9.29 -1.41
N THR A 16 15.18 -8.62 -0.46
CA THR A 16 15.64 -9.29 0.77
C THR A 16 14.43 -9.81 1.55
N THR A 17 14.38 -11.13 1.72
CA THR A 17 13.31 -11.83 2.43
C THR A 17 13.90 -12.50 3.67
N VAL A 18 13.23 -12.38 4.81
CA VAL A 18 13.64 -12.98 6.08
C VAL A 18 12.49 -13.81 6.63
N ASP A 19 12.70 -15.13 6.68
CA ASP A 19 11.71 -16.12 7.12
C ASP A 19 12.21 -17.00 8.28
N LYS A 20 13.40 -16.71 8.84
CA LYS A 20 14.01 -17.49 9.92
C LYS A 20 14.46 -16.58 11.06
N GLY A 21 14.45 -17.12 12.28
CA GLY A 21 14.97 -16.49 13.49
C GLY A 21 13.99 -15.52 14.17
N ILE A 22 13.58 -14.46 13.46
CA ILE A 22 12.77 -13.36 14.03
C ILE A 22 11.26 -13.49 13.81
N VAL A 23 10.83 -14.43 12.96
CA VAL A 23 9.43 -14.66 12.61
C VAL A 23 8.75 -15.59 13.61
N SER A 24 7.42 -15.69 13.55
CA SER A 24 6.65 -16.61 14.39
C SER A 24 7.04 -18.07 14.14
N LYS A 25 7.11 -18.86 15.23
CA LYS A 25 7.35 -20.31 15.13
C LYS A 25 6.13 -21.09 14.66
N TYR A 26 4.93 -20.55 14.86
CA TYR A 26 3.66 -21.26 14.69
C TYR A 26 2.86 -20.78 13.47
N LYS A 27 3.03 -19.52 13.09
CA LYS A 27 2.34 -18.92 11.93
C LYS A 27 3.29 -18.87 10.75
N PHE A 28 2.71 -18.82 9.55
CA PHE A 28 3.50 -18.51 8.38
C PHE A 28 3.58 -17.00 8.20
N ASP A 29 4.67 -16.42 8.70
CA ASP A 29 4.99 -15.01 8.54
C ASP A 29 6.43 -14.80 8.04
N PHE A 30 6.64 -13.67 7.36
CA PHE A 30 7.93 -13.30 6.79
C PHE A 30 8.07 -11.79 6.67
N PHE A 31 9.32 -11.33 6.66
CA PHE A 31 9.66 -9.94 6.33
C PHE A 31 10.17 -9.86 4.90
N LEU A 32 9.71 -8.86 4.14
CA LEU A 32 10.15 -8.60 2.77
C LEU A 32 10.47 -7.11 2.60
N ALA A 33 11.70 -6.83 2.17
CA ALA A 33 12.12 -5.52 1.71
C ALA A 33 11.91 -5.41 0.19
N SER A 34 10.71 -4.98 -0.22
CA SER A 34 10.33 -4.93 -1.65
C SER A 34 11.01 -3.83 -2.46
N HIS A 35 11.51 -2.78 -1.80
CA HIS A 35 12.10 -1.61 -2.46
C HIS A 35 13.44 -1.24 -1.81
N HIS A 36 14.24 -0.48 -2.54
CA HIS A 36 15.43 0.16 -2.00
C HIS A 36 15.04 1.50 -1.37
N GLY A 37 15.40 1.73 -0.11
CA GLY A 37 15.17 3.00 0.57
C GLY A 37 16.16 4.05 0.11
N ASP A 38 15.68 5.03 -0.65
CA ASP A 38 16.48 6.14 -1.17
C ASP A 38 16.95 7.11 -0.05
N LEU A 39 16.23 7.18 1.07
CA LEU A 39 16.54 8.03 2.22
C LEU A 39 16.34 7.29 3.55
N GLY A 40 17.33 7.36 4.43
CA GLY A 40 17.30 6.75 5.76
C GLY A 40 17.34 5.22 5.74
N THR A 41 16.73 4.59 6.74
CA THR A 41 16.70 3.12 6.87
C THR A 41 15.42 2.54 6.26
N THR A 42 15.58 1.54 5.40
CA THR A 42 14.46 0.84 4.76
C THR A 42 13.63 0.08 5.80
N ARG A 43 12.31 0.27 5.78
CA ARG A 43 11.38 -0.49 6.62
C ARG A 43 10.84 -1.70 5.84
N PRO A 44 11.21 -2.94 6.19
CA PRO A 44 10.65 -4.12 5.56
C PRO A 44 9.19 -4.32 5.94
N GLY A 45 8.37 -4.81 5.01
CA GLY A 45 6.98 -5.18 5.27
C GLY A 45 6.91 -6.54 5.98
N HIS A 46 6.07 -6.65 7.01
CA HIS A 46 5.76 -7.92 7.67
C HIS A 46 4.48 -8.49 7.08
N TYR A 47 4.56 -9.71 6.57
CA TYR A 47 3.44 -10.41 5.94
C TYR A 47 3.12 -11.65 6.75
N THR A 48 1.83 -11.90 6.98
CA THR A 48 1.34 -13.13 7.62
C THR A 48 0.33 -13.77 6.70
N VAL A 49 0.58 -15.03 6.32
CA VAL A 49 -0.36 -15.83 5.53
C VAL A 49 -1.38 -16.42 6.51
N MET A 50 -2.60 -15.88 6.45
CA MET A 50 -3.70 -16.31 7.32
C MET A 50 -4.44 -17.52 6.77
N TYR A 51 -4.54 -17.61 5.44
CA TYR A 51 -5.26 -18.66 4.76
C TYR A 51 -4.65 -18.90 3.37
N ASP A 52 -4.46 -20.16 3.01
CA ASP A 52 -4.06 -20.58 1.68
C ASP A 52 -4.89 -21.80 1.27
N SER A 53 -5.57 -21.70 0.12
CA SER A 53 -6.39 -22.77 -0.46
C SER A 53 -5.72 -23.44 -1.65
N MET A 54 -4.68 -22.82 -2.20
CA MET A 54 -3.99 -23.26 -3.41
C MET A 54 -2.75 -24.11 -3.09
N ASN A 55 -2.47 -24.34 -1.80
CA ASN A 55 -1.30 -25.06 -1.28
C ASN A 55 0.01 -24.58 -1.94
N MET A 56 0.22 -23.26 -1.96
CA MET A 56 1.41 -22.66 -2.54
C MET A 56 2.64 -22.95 -1.66
N THR A 57 3.79 -23.08 -2.31
CA THR A 57 5.06 -23.15 -1.58
C THR A 57 5.44 -21.77 -1.03
N LYS A 58 6.25 -21.76 0.04
CA LYS A 58 6.69 -20.50 0.64
C LYS A 58 7.39 -19.58 -0.37
N ASP A 59 8.25 -20.15 -1.20
CA ASP A 59 8.99 -19.43 -2.24
C ASP A 59 8.06 -18.81 -3.29
N GLN A 60 6.98 -19.50 -3.66
CA GLN A 60 5.96 -18.96 -4.57
C GLN A 60 5.29 -17.73 -3.95
N ILE A 61 4.95 -17.78 -2.66
CA ILE A 61 4.33 -16.66 -1.96
C ILE A 61 5.30 -15.47 -1.84
N TYR A 62 6.57 -15.72 -1.53
CA TYR A 62 7.59 -14.66 -1.48
C TYR A 62 7.74 -13.98 -2.85
N LYS A 63 7.87 -14.78 -3.91
CA LYS A 63 8.01 -14.29 -5.28
C LYS A 63 6.78 -13.50 -5.73
N MET A 64 5.58 -14.04 -5.51
CA MET A 64 4.33 -13.37 -5.87
C MET A 64 4.20 -12.02 -5.14
N THR A 65 4.47 -11.98 -3.84
CA THR A 65 4.41 -10.74 -3.05
C THR A 65 5.40 -9.69 -3.56
N TYR A 66 6.61 -10.13 -3.92
CA TYR A 66 7.62 -9.26 -4.51
C TYR A 66 7.20 -8.75 -5.90
N GLU A 67 6.75 -9.62 -6.79
CA GLU A 67 6.30 -9.26 -8.14
C GLU A 67 5.11 -8.27 -8.12
N LEU A 68 4.15 -8.47 -7.22
CA LEU A 68 3.03 -7.55 -7.01
C LEU A 68 3.48 -6.13 -6.63
N SER A 69 4.68 -5.96 -6.09
CA SER A 69 5.22 -4.64 -5.71
C SER A 69 5.75 -3.85 -6.92
N PHE A 70 5.91 -4.47 -8.09
CA PHE A 70 6.33 -3.82 -9.34
C PHE A 70 5.18 -3.36 -10.22
N LEU A 71 3.94 -3.77 -9.92
CA LEU A 71 2.77 -3.51 -10.77
C LEU A 71 2.19 -2.09 -10.61
N SER A 72 2.92 -1.16 -9.99
CA SER A 72 2.43 0.20 -9.76
C SER A 72 2.41 0.98 -11.06
N ALA A 73 1.22 1.41 -11.50
CA ALA A 73 1.07 2.28 -12.67
C ALA A 73 1.63 3.71 -12.46
N ARG A 74 1.98 4.10 -11.23
CA ARG A 74 2.38 5.48 -10.90
C ARG A 74 3.89 5.71 -10.92
N CYS A 75 4.71 4.67 -10.78
CA CYS A 75 6.16 4.82 -10.68
C CYS A 75 6.88 3.62 -11.30
N ARG A 76 8.04 3.86 -11.91
CA ARG A 76 8.95 2.82 -12.44
C ARG A 76 9.91 2.27 -11.36
N LYS A 77 9.48 2.28 -10.10
CA LYS A 77 10.22 1.78 -8.94
C LYS A 77 9.30 0.85 -8.15
N PRO A 78 9.82 -0.25 -7.57
CA PRO A 78 9.00 -1.08 -6.70
C PRO A 78 8.52 -0.27 -5.50
N VAL A 79 7.26 -0.46 -5.13
CA VAL A 79 6.67 0.12 -3.93
C VAL A 79 6.97 -0.76 -2.71
N SER A 80 6.85 -0.18 -1.51
CA SER A 80 7.13 -0.89 -0.25
C SER A 80 6.10 -1.96 0.13
N LEU A 81 4.87 -1.82 -0.36
CA LEU A 81 3.74 -2.73 -0.14
C LEU A 81 3.24 -3.27 -1.48
N PRO A 82 2.57 -4.43 -1.52
CA PRO A 82 1.96 -4.92 -2.75
C PRO A 82 0.98 -3.89 -3.30
N VAL A 83 1.02 -3.69 -4.62
CA VAL A 83 0.19 -2.71 -5.32
C VAL A 83 -1.30 -2.80 -5.00
N PRO A 84 -1.95 -3.99 -4.89
CA PRO A 84 -3.36 -4.03 -4.51
C PRO A 84 -3.64 -3.42 -3.14
N VAL A 85 -2.78 -3.68 -2.14
CA VAL A 85 -2.91 -3.09 -0.79
C VAL A 85 -2.71 -1.58 -0.85
N TYR A 86 -1.71 -1.16 -1.63
CA TYR A 86 -1.39 0.24 -1.83
C TYR A 86 -2.56 1.02 -2.48
N TYR A 87 -3.22 0.43 -3.49
CA TYR A 87 -4.40 1.05 -4.13
C TYR A 87 -5.66 1.02 -3.28
N ALA A 88 -5.85 -0.01 -2.44
CA ALA A 88 -6.91 0.01 -1.45
C ALA A 88 -6.74 1.21 -0.50
N HIS A 89 -5.50 1.49 -0.06
CA HIS A 89 -5.21 2.65 0.78
C HIS A 89 -5.58 3.98 0.10
N LEU A 90 -5.17 4.17 -1.16
CA LEU A 90 -5.53 5.37 -1.94
C LEU A 90 -7.06 5.52 -2.09
N SER A 91 -7.76 4.42 -2.30
CA SER A 91 -9.23 4.42 -2.45
C SER A 91 -9.92 4.84 -1.15
N CYS A 92 -9.47 4.31 -0.01
CA CYS A 92 -9.98 4.69 1.31
C CYS A 92 -9.69 6.15 1.64
N GLU A 93 -8.50 6.66 1.28
CA GLU A 93 -8.14 8.06 1.48
C GLU A 93 -9.02 8.99 0.65
N LYS A 94 -9.26 8.66 -0.63
CA LYS A 94 -10.20 9.39 -1.47
C LYS A 94 -11.62 9.38 -0.90
N ALA A 95 -12.11 8.23 -0.44
CA ALA A 95 -13.41 8.11 0.20
C ALA A 95 -13.52 8.98 1.47
N LYS A 96 -12.46 9.03 2.28
CA LYS A 96 -12.38 9.88 3.48
C LYS A 96 -12.49 11.36 3.13
N GLU A 97 -11.75 11.83 2.12
CA GLU A 97 -11.83 13.24 1.71
C GLU A 97 -13.20 13.59 1.16
N LEU A 98 -13.80 12.72 0.34
CA LEU A 98 -15.17 12.92 -0.14
C LEU A 98 -16.18 12.98 1.01
N TYR A 99 -16.05 12.11 2.02
CA TYR A 99 -16.90 12.13 3.21
C TYR A 99 -16.74 13.42 4.03
N LYS A 100 -15.53 13.98 4.13
CA LYS A 100 -15.30 15.27 4.79
C LYS A 100 -15.98 16.42 4.04
N CYS A 101 -15.80 16.50 2.72
CA CYS A 101 -16.45 17.52 1.89
C CYS A 101 -17.97 17.42 2.00
N PHE A 102 -18.50 16.20 1.98
CA PHE A 102 -19.92 15.96 2.16
C PHE A 102 -20.43 16.47 3.51
N LYS A 103 -19.75 16.12 4.61
CA LYS A 103 -20.12 16.57 5.97
C LYS A 103 -20.06 18.09 6.10
N GLN A 104 -19.07 18.75 5.49
CA GLN A 104 -18.95 20.21 5.50
C GLN A 104 -20.07 20.89 4.69
N ASN A 105 -20.44 20.34 3.53
CA ASN A 105 -21.50 20.88 2.68
C ASN A 105 -22.91 20.62 3.24
N THR A 106 -23.14 19.51 3.94
CA THR A 106 -24.48 19.16 4.47
C THR A 106 -24.79 19.79 5.84
N LEU A 107 -23.78 20.06 6.68
CA LEU A 107 -24.00 20.75 7.97
C LEU A 107 -24.29 22.26 7.83
N GLY A 108 -24.13 22.84 6.64
CA GLY A 108 -24.47 24.23 6.36
C GLY A 108 -25.95 24.47 6.00
N GLU A 109 -26.66 23.48 5.42
CA GLU A 109 -27.98 23.74 4.82
C GLU A 109 -29.06 22.68 5.07
N TYR A 110 -28.78 21.49 5.62
CA TYR A 110 -29.83 20.46 5.79
C TYR A 110 -29.88 19.87 7.21
N GLY A 111 -31.00 20.11 7.91
CA GLY A 111 -31.29 19.60 9.25
C GLY A 111 -31.63 18.10 9.34
N SER A 112 -31.28 17.28 8.35
CA SER A 112 -31.57 15.84 8.36
C SER A 112 -30.48 14.99 7.71
N ARG A 113 -30.41 13.73 8.15
CA ARG A 113 -29.41 12.75 7.72
C ARG A 113 -29.66 12.37 6.25
N PRO A 114 -28.70 12.60 5.36
CA PRO A 114 -28.91 12.43 3.93
C PRO A 114 -29.00 10.96 3.51
N SER A 115 -29.76 10.73 2.45
CA SER A 115 -30.02 9.40 1.88
C SER A 115 -28.80 8.86 1.15
N ARG A 116 -28.74 7.53 0.99
CA ARG A 116 -27.64 6.84 0.28
C ARG A 116 -27.43 7.36 -1.15
N GLU A 117 -28.52 7.68 -1.84
CA GLU A 117 -28.50 8.19 -3.22
C GLU A 117 -27.90 9.60 -3.31
N GLU A 118 -28.16 10.46 -2.33
CA GLU A 118 -27.58 11.80 -2.23
C GLU A 118 -26.09 11.76 -1.92
N ILE A 119 -25.68 10.82 -1.08
CA ILE A 119 -24.27 10.52 -0.81
C ILE A 119 -23.62 10.09 -2.12
N GLU A 120 -24.15 9.08 -2.82
CA GLU A 120 -23.58 8.59 -4.09
C GLU A 120 -23.48 9.69 -5.16
N LYS A 121 -24.47 10.59 -5.25
CA LYS A 121 -24.46 11.75 -6.17
C LYS A 121 -23.38 12.79 -5.82
N HIS A 122 -23.14 13.06 -4.53
CA HIS A 122 -22.10 13.98 -4.07
C HIS A 122 -20.69 13.37 -4.03
N LEU A 123 -20.60 12.04 -3.93
CA LEU A 123 -19.35 11.27 -4.01
C LEU A 123 -18.83 11.16 -5.45
N GLN A 124 -19.63 11.51 -6.46
CA GLN A 124 -19.14 11.63 -7.83
C GLN A 124 -18.02 12.65 -7.86
N THR A 125 -16.84 12.22 -8.32
CA THR A 125 -15.65 13.07 -8.34
C THR A 125 -15.95 14.37 -9.05
N ASN A 126 -15.78 15.46 -8.32
CA ASN A 126 -15.82 16.81 -8.88
C ASN A 126 -14.85 16.87 -10.08
N MET A 127 -15.31 17.35 -11.23
CA MET A 127 -14.50 17.48 -12.46
C MET A 127 -13.26 18.37 -12.27
N ARG A 128 -13.19 19.10 -11.14
CA ARG A 128 -12.06 19.91 -10.68
C ARG A 128 -11.24 19.28 -9.54
N TYR A 129 -11.35 17.97 -9.28
CA TYR A 129 -10.44 17.31 -8.34
C TYR A 129 -9.09 17.11 -9.02
N PRO A 130 -8.00 17.81 -8.63
CA PRO A 130 -6.72 17.77 -9.35
C PRO A 130 -6.00 16.41 -9.24
N GLY A 131 -6.60 15.43 -8.55
CA GLY A 131 -5.91 14.21 -8.15
C GLY A 131 -4.75 14.52 -7.19
N MET A 132 -4.20 13.49 -6.56
CA MET A 132 -2.84 13.62 -6.04
C MET A 132 -1.87 13.60 -7.24
N SER A 133 -1.63 14.79 -7.81
CA SER A 133 -0.47 15.05 -8.64
C SER A 133 0.77 15.06 -7.74
N PHE A 134 1.44 13.92 -7.64
CA PHE A 134 2.84 13.90 -7.21
C PHE A 134 3.68 14.08 -8.47
N ALA A 135 3.94 15.34 -8.81
CA ALA A 135 5.19 15.74 -9.46
C ALA A 135 6.21 15.96 -8.35
#